data_AF-A0A7X3TDC1-F1
#
_entry.id   AF-A0A7X3TDC1-F1
#
_cell.length_a   1.000
_cell.length_b   1.000
_cell.length_c   1.000
_cell.angle_alpha   90.00
_cell.angle_beta   90.00
_cell.angle_gamma   90.00
#
_symmetry.space_group_name_H-M   'P 1'
#
loop_
_entity.id
_entity.type
_entity.pdbx_description
1 polymer ?
#
loop_
_entity_poly.entity_id
_entity_poly.type
_entity_poly.pdbx_seq_one_letter_code
_entity_poly.pdbx_strand_id
1 'polypeptide(L)'
;MSPSRKPKRPQTTHTPSGKKEPRTASGLNPEAFNQKKIAWGFEFLDQGGPWGLKAMNEDWQVEILPKLRMFESMTWQEILSASGAKKKGRGNHHHSVAVEKLSKDAQKRLKEIKLDDVESLFSLRLTGRKRLYGIRDGRVFKFIWYDREHEVYLSSPN
;
A
#
# COMPACT_ATOMS: atom_id res chain seq x y z
N MET A 1 -8.11 -58.79 42.21
CA MET A 1 -7.19 -58.15 41.25
C MET A 1 -8.02 -57.48 40.18
N SER A 2 -8.00 -56.16 40.10
CA SER A 2 -8.78 -55.37 39.12
C SER A 2 -7.88 -54.94 37.95
N PRO A 3 -8.34 -55.02 36.68
CA PRO A 3 -7.51 -54.57 35.57
C PRO A 3 -7.57 -53.04 35.40
N SER A 4 -6.38 -52.44 35.28
CA SER A 4 -6.13 -51.02 35.05
C SER A 4 -6.59 -50.58 33.65
N ARG A 5 -7.36 -49.48 33.56
CA ARG A 5 -7.70 -48.82 32.29
C ARG A 5 -6.59 -47.85 31.89
N LYS A 6 -5.97 -48.08 30.73
CA LYS A 6 -5.03 -47.12 30.11
C LYS A 6 -5.78 -45.88 29.58
N PRO A 7 -5.24 -44.67 29.71
CA PRO A 7 -5.88 -43.47 29.18
C PRO A 7 -5.74 -43.42 27.64
N LYS A 8 -6.86 -43.20 26.93
CA LYS A 8 -6.86 -42.93 25.48
C LYS A 8 -6.37 -41.51 25.24
N ARG A 9 -5.26 -41.35 24.52
CA ARG A 9 -4.87 -40.07 23.93
C ARG A 9 -5.62 -39.87 22.60
N PRO A 10 -6.17 -38.69 22.31
CA PRO A 10 -6.76 -38.41 21.01
C PRO A 10 -5.66 -38.40 19.95
N GLN A 11 -5.81 -39.23 18.93
CA GLN A 11 -4.98 -39.18 17.73
C GLN A 11 -5.66 -38.25 16.72
N THR A 12 -5.10 -37.07 16.54
CA THR A 12 -5.47 -36.16 15.45
C THR A 12 -4.84 -36.70 14.16
N THR A 13 -5.66 -37.24 13.26
CA THR A 13 -5.24 -37.79 11.95
C THR A 13 -5.03 -36.73 10.87
N HIS A 14 -5.13 -35.44 11.22
CA HIS A 14 -4.93 -34.35 10.27
C HIS A 14 -3.88 -33.39 10.79
N THR A 15 -2.65 -33.53 10.29
CA THR A 15 -1.71 -32.42 10.23
C THR A 15 -2.25 -31.47 9.16
N PRO A 16 -2.66 -30.23 9.48
CA PRO A 16 -3.05 -29.28 8.46
C PRO A 16 -1.78 -28.92 7.68
N SER A 17 -1.61 -29.48 6.49
CA SER A 17 -0.62 -29.00 5.52
C SER A 17 -1.15 -27.69 4.92
N GLY A 18 -1.17 -26.65 5.74
CA GLY A 18 -1.40 -25.29 5.29
C GLY A 18 -0.09 -24.71 4.82
N LYS A 19 0.37 -25.07 3.61
CA LYS A 19 1.22 -24.12 2.89
C LYS A 19 0.36 -22.87 2.70
N LYS A 20 0.61 -21.83 3.50
CA LYS A 20 0.13 -20.49 3.21
C LYS A 20 0.80 -20.09 1.91
N GLU A 21 0.18 -20.42 0.79
CA GLU A 21 0.55 -19.77 -0.46
C GLU A 21 0.12 -18.31 -0.33
N PRO A 22 1.03 -17.36 -0.58
CA PRO A 22 0.63 -15.96 -0.68
C PRO A 22 -0.49 -15.89 -1.71
N ARG A 23 -1.64 -15.32 -1.35
CA ARG A 23 -2.64 -14.87 -2.32
C ARG A 23 -2.13 -13.62 -3.06
N THR A 24 -0.88 -13.61 -3.46
CA THR A 24 -0.53 -12.87 -4.66
C THR A 24 -1.08 -13.68 -5.81
N ALA A 25 -1.57 -13.01 -6.84
CA ALA A 25 -1.92 -13.64 -8.10
C ALA A 25 -0.65 -14.22 -8.76
N SER A 26 -0.05 -15.26 -8.18
CA SER A 26 1.28 -15.82 -8.49
C SER A 26 1.32 -16.58 -9.82
N GLY A 27 0.45 -16.22 -10.76
CA GLY A 27 0.45 -16.67 -12.14
C GLY A 27 0.02 -15.59 -13.14
N LEU A 28 -0.35 -14.39 -12.68
CA LEU A 28 -0.62 -13.25 -13.55
C LEU A 28 0.60 -12.34 -13.52
N ASN A 29 1.16 -12.07 -14.70
CA ASN A 29 2.16 -11.01 -14.89
C ASN A 29 1.65 -9.73 -14.19
N PRO A 30 2.39 -9.11 -13.25
CA PRO A 30 1.99 -7.86 -12.61
C PRO A 30 1.60 -6.76 -13.62
N GLU A 31 2.22 -6.78 -14.82
CA GLU A 31 1.89 -5.91 -15.95
C GLU A 31 0.47 -6.15 -16.50
N ALA A 32 -0.12 -7.33 -16.33
CA ALA A 32 -1.50 -7.60 -16.75
C ALA A 32 -2.51 -6.72 -15.99
N PHE A 33 -2.16 -6.24 -14.80
CA PHE A 33 -2.97 -5.27 -14.06
C PHE A 33 -2.70 -3.82 -14.49
N ASN A 34 -1.60 -3.52 -15.19
CA ASN A 34 -1.31 -2.18 -15.69
C ASN A 34 -2.38 -1.72 -16.69
N GLN A 35 -2.97 -2.64 -17.45
CA GLN A 35 -4.04 -2.35 -18.42
C GLN A 35 -5.42 -2.21 -17.77
N LYS A 36 -5.56 -2.46 -16.46
CA LYS A 36 -6.84 -2.32 -15.76
C LYS A 36 -6.95 -0.92 -15.16
N LYS A 37 -8.18 -0.39 -15.15
CA LYS A 37 -8.52 0.82 -14.41
C LYS A 37 -8.23 0.64 -12.93
N ILE A 38 -7.67 1.68 -12.32
CA ILE A 38 -7.39 1.70 -10.88
C ILE A 38 -8.68 1.58 -10.09
N ALA A 39 -8.58 0.96 -8.90
CA ALA A 39 -9.63 0.97 -7.90
C ALA A 39 -9.03 1.36 -6.55
N TRP A 40 -9.84 1.91 -5.64
CA TRP A 40 -9.39 2.38 -4.33
C TRP A 40 -9.78 1.39 -3.24
N GLY A 41 -8.82 1.04 -2.40
CA GLY A 41 -9.03 0.36 -1.12
C GLY A 41 -8.79 1.35 0.02
N PHE A 42 -9.67 1.35 1.02
CA PHE A 42 -9.59 2.25 2.18
C PHE A 42 -9.43 1.49 3.50
N GLU A 43 -9.22 0.17 3.43
CA GLU A 43 -9.08 -0.71 4.60
C GLU A 43 -7.91 -0.33 5.51
N PHE A 44 -6.88 0.30 4.94
CA PHE A 44 -5.68 0.72 5.65
C PHE A 44 -5.56 2.24 5.83
N LEU A 45 -6.64 2.98 5.52
CA LEU A 45 -6.65 4.42 5.68
C LEU A 45 -6.42 4.77 7.15
N ASP A 46 -5.26 5.32 7.45
CA ASP A 46 -4.89 5.71 8.80
C ASP A 46 -5.85 6.79 9.28
N GLN A 47 -6.44 6.59 10.45
CA GLN A 47 -7.42 7.51 11.03
C GLN A 47 -6.75 8.73 11.68
N GLY A 48 -5.45 8.65 12.01
CA GLY A 48 -4.74 9.69 12.75
C GLY A 48 -3.32 9.92 12.26
N GLY A 49 -2.51 10.57 13.09
CA GLY A 49 -1.15 10.96 12.72
C GLY A 49 -1.12 12.12 11.70
N PRO A 50 0.09 12.55 11.31
CA PRO A 50 0.28 13.71 10.45
C PRO A 50 -0.20 13.52 9.01
N TRP A 51 -0.39 12.27 8.57
CA TRP A 51 -0.77 11.95 7.19
C TRP A 51 -2.09 11.18 7.06
N GLY A 52 -2.78 10.92 8.17
CA GLY A 52 -4.05 10.20 8.18
C GLY A 52 -5.27 11.07 7.89
N LEU A 53 -6.45 10.46 7.96
CA LEU A 53 -7.73 11.05 7.58
C LEU A 53 -8.01 12.41 8.26
N LYS A 54 -7.73 12.51 9.56
CA LYS A 54 -7.94 13.76 10.32
C LYS A 54 -7.09 14.92 9.80
N ALA A 55 -5.85 14.65 9.38
CA ALA A 55 -4.93 15.66 8.89
C ALA A 55 -5.24 16.10 7.46
N MET A 56 -5.92 15.26 6.66
CA MET A 56 -6.24 15.55 5.26
C MET A 56 -7.64 16.14 5.02
N ASN A 57 -8.45 16.37 6.07
CA ASN A 57 -9.88 16.66 5.94
C ASN A 57 -10.20 17.84 5.00
N GLU A 58 -9.43 18.93 5.07
CA GLU A 58 -9.62 20.09 4.19
C GLU A 58 -9.25 19.79 2.73
N ASP A 59 -8.18 19.03 2.50
CA ASP A 59 -7.71 18.66 1.16
C ASP A 59 -8.57 17.58 0.51
N TRP A 60 -9.30 16.81 1.33
CA TRP A 60 -10.05 15.66 0.85
C TRP A 60 -11.04 16.05 -0.24
N GLN A 61 -11.87 17.08 0.01
CA GLN A 61 -12.93 17.48 -0.91
C GLN A 61 -12.40 18.27 -2.13
N VAL A 62 -11.42 19.14 -1.91
CA VAL A 62 -10.98 20.12 -2.92
C VAL A 62 -9.87 19.58 -3.83
N GLU A 63 -9.12 18.58 -3.36
CA GLU A 63 -7.92 18.13 -4.07
C GLU A 63 -7.84 16.61 -4.22
N ILE A 64 -7.97 15.86 -3.13
CA ILE A 64 -7.75 14.41 -3.14
C ILE A 64 -8.88 13.73 -3.91
N LEU A 65 -10.13 13.90 -3.50
CA LEU A 65 -11.29 13.23 -4.10
C LEU A 65 -11.45 13.57 -5.60
N PRO A 66 -11.31 14.84 -6.06
CA PRO A 66 -11.30 15.15 -7.49
C PRO A 66 -10.21 14.40 -8.26
N LYS A 67 -9.00 14.27 -7.69
CA LYS A 67 -7.90 13.52 -8.32
C LYS A 67 -8.15 12.01 -8.33
N LEU A 68 -8.69 11.44 -7.25
CA LEU A 68 -9.08 10.04 -7.20
C LEU A 68 -10.10 9.73 -8.30
N ARG A 69 -11.16 10.54 -8.42
CA ARG A 69 -12.18 10.41 -9.48
C ARG A 69 -11.61 10.50 -10.89
N MET A 70 -10.68 11.44 -11.12
CA MET A 70 -10.00 11.56 -12.41
C MET A 70 -9.24 10.26 -12.73
N PHE A 71 -8.48 9.74 -11.77
CA PHE A 71 -7.70 8.51 -11.93
C PHE A 71 -8.58 7.26 -12.10
N GLU A 72 -9.78 7.18 -11.53
CA GLU A 72 -10.70 6.04 -11.76
C GLU A 72 -11.05 5.80 -13.23
N SER A 73 -10.98 6.85 -14.06
CA SER A 73 -11.19 6.73 -15.50
C SER A 73 -9.99 6.11 -16.24
N MET A 74 -8.82 6.07 -15.60
CA MET A 74 -7.53 5.73 -16.18
C MET A 74 -7.05 4.34 -15.74
N THR A 75 -6.34 3.68 -16.63
CA THR A 75 -5.54 2.50 -16.35
C THR A 75 -4.29 2.85 -15.54
N TRP A 76 -3.75 1.86 -14.83
CA TRP A 76 -2.45 2.03 -14.16
C TRP A 76 -1.35 2.45 -15.13
N GLN A 77 -1.31 1.89 -16.34
CA GLN A 77 -0.34 2.26 -17.36
C GLN A 77 -0.43 3.73 -17.73
N GLU A 78 -1.64 4.25 -17.94
CA GLU A 78 -1.86 5.67 -18.24
C GLU A 78 -1.43 6.56 -17.06
N ILE A 79 -1.75 6.19 -15.82
CA ILE A 79 -1.35 6.94 -14.62
C ILE A 79 0.17 6.99 -14.49
N LEU A 80 0.84 5.84 -14.61
CA LEU A 80 2.30 5.73 -14.50
C LEU A 80 3.00 6.52 -15.61
N SER A 81 2.39 6.57 -16.80
CA SER A 81 2.92 7.26 -17.99
C SER A 81 2.58 8.75 -18.03
N ALA A 82 1.51 9.19 -17.36
CA ALA A 82 1.06 10.58 -17.30
C ALA A 82 1.96 11.46 -16.41
N SER A 83 2.83 10.87 -15.60
CA SER A 83 3.82 11.63 -14.85
C SER A 83 4.68 12.43 -15.83
N GLY A 84 4.92 13.72 -15.53
CA GLY A 84 5.58 14.70 -16.40
C GLY A 84 7.05 14.43 -16.76
N ALA A 85 7.42 13.17 -16.97
CA ALA A 85 8.70 12.71 -17.51
C ALA A 85 8.80 13.03 -19.02
N LYS A 86 8.80 14.33 -19.36
CA LYS A 86 9.44 14.82 -20.58
C LYS A 86 10.08 16.19 -20.31
N LYS A 87 11.25 16.14 -19.65
CA LYS A 87 12.45 16.95 -19.94
C LYS A 87 13.53 16.64 -18.90
N LYS A 88 14.65 16.05 -19.36
CA LYS A 88 15.95 15.93 -18.68
C LYS A 88 15.96 15.24 -17.30
N GLY A 89 16.13 13.91 -17.29
CA GLY A 89 16.86 13.19 -16.24
C GLY A 89 16.19 12.98 -14.87
N ARG A 90 14.98 13.46 -14.62
CA ARG A 90 14.23 13.15 -13.38
C ARG A 90 13.29 11.96 -13.63
N GLY A 91 13.45 10.91 -12.84
CA GLY A 91 12.72 9.64 -12.96
C GLY A 91 11.20 9.76 -12.78
N ASN A 92 10.50 8.64 -12.92
CA ASN A 92 9.05 8.54 -12.75
C ASN A 92 8.65 9.07 -11.35
N HIS A 93 7.65 9.96 -11.31
CA HIS A 93 7.18 10.55 -10.07
C HIS A 93 6.32 9.59 -9.24
N HIS A 94 5.84 8.50 -9.84
CA HIS A 94 5.19 7.39 -9.17
C HIS A 94 6.18 6.24 -9.03
N HIS A 95 6.39 5.74 -7.82
CA HIS A 95 7.36 4.66 -7.59
C HIS A 95 7.09 3.94 -6.27
N SER A 96 7.54 2.70 -6.19
CA SER A 96 7.62 1.98 -4.91
C SER A 96 8.83 2.47 -4.12
N VAL A 97 8.62 2.71 -2.82
CA VAL A 97 9.63 3.10 -1.86
C VAL A 97 9.70 2.02 -0.80
N ALA A 98 10.88 1.44 -0.62
CA ALA A 98 11.12 0.45 0.41
C ALA A 98 10.98 1.09 1.81
N VAL A 99 10.37 0.38 2.75
CA VAL A 99 9.99 0.94 4.07
C VAL A 99 11.20 1.47 4.83
N GLU A 100 12.36 0.82 4.70
CA GLU A 100 13.62 1.24 5.32
C GLU A 100 14.13 2.60 4.83
N LYS A 101 13.69 3.04 3.65
CA LYS A 101 14.02 4.35 3.06
C LYS A 101 13.05 5.47 3.45
N LEU A 102 11.92 5.14 4.06
CA LEU A 102 10.97 6.13 4.56
C LEU A 102 11.56 6.91 5.74
N SER A 103 10.97 8.06 6.07
CA SER A 103 11.34 8.79 7.28
C SER A 103 11.13 7.94 8.55
N LYS A 104 11.87 8.25 9.62
CA LYS A 104 11.76 7.50 10.88
C LYS A 104 10.36 7.57 11.48
N ASP A 105 9.68 8.71 11.31
CA ASP A 105 8.30 8.89 11.75
C ASP A 105 7.33 8.03 10.94
N ALA A 106 7.53 7.92 9.62
CA ALA A 106 6.75 7.00 8.78
C ALA A 106 6.98 5.54 9.16
N GLN A 107 8.23 5.12 9.35
CA GLN A 107 8.55 3.76 9.81
C GLN A 107 7.91 3.44 11.16
N LYS A 108 7.95 4.40 12.10
CA LYS A 108 7.31 4.27 13.42
C LYS A 108 5.80 4.19 13.28
N ARG A 109 5.19 5.04 12.45
CA ARG A 109 3.75 5.08 12.27
C ARG A 109 3.21 3.79 11.67
N LEU A 110 3.92 3.15 10.72
CA LEU A 110 3.55 1.83 10.20
C LEU A 110 3.42 0.79 11.34
N LYS A 111 4.35 0.79 12.30
CA LYS A 111 4.28 -0.09 13.49
C LYS A 111 3.07 0.23 14.36
N GLU A 112 2.80 1.52 14.60
CA GLU A 112 1.65 1.95 15.40
C GLU A 112 0.31 1.51 14.80
N ILE A 113 0.19 1.54 13.47
CA ILE A 113 -1.01 1.12 12.74
C ILE A 113 -1.00 -0.36 12.32
N LYS A 114 -0.03 -1.16 12.81
CA LYS A 114 0.11 -2.60 12.56
C LYS A 114 0.26 -2.97 11.09
N LEU A 115 1.04 -2.18 10.35
CA LEU A 115 1.44 -2.41 8.96
C LEU A 115 2.98 -2.53 8.82
N ASP A 116 3.64 -3.02 9.88
CA ASP A 116 5.10 -3.19 9.95
C ASP A 116 5.63 -4.43 9.23
N ASP A 117 4.74 -5.27 8.69
CA ASP A 117 5.04 -6.39 7.81
C ASP A 117 5.14 -6.01 6.32
N VAL A 118 4.82 -4.75 5.98
CA VAL A 118 4.91 -4.24 4.61
C VAL A 118 6.36 -3.91 4.26
N GLU A 119 6.85 -4.43 3.13
CA GLU A 119 8.23 -4.19 2.67
C GLU A 119 8.40 -2.86 1.92
N SER A 120 7.35 -2.40 1.23
CA SER A 120 7.39 -1.16 0.46
C SER A 120 6.01 -0.51 0.33
N LEU A 121 6.01 0.82 0.21
CA LEU A 121 4.82 1.61 -0.10
C LEU A 121 4.93 2.16 -1.52
N PHE A 122 3.81 2.21 -2.23
CA PHE A 122 3.73 2.90 -3.51
C PHE A 122 3.42 4.38 -3.30
N SER A 123 4.28 5.25 -3.81
CA SER A 123 4.12 6.70 -3.82
C SER A 123 3.39 7.13 -5.09
N LEU A 124 2.15 7.60 -4.94
CA LEU A 124 1.32 8.10 -6.02
C LEU A 124 1.24 9.64 -5.94
N ARG A 125 1.97 10.34 -6.80
CA ARG A 125 1.92 11.80 -6.90
C ARG A 125 0.56 12.30 -7.40
N LEU A 126 -0.04 13.26 -6.71
CA LEU A 126 -1.24 13.96 -7.17
C LEU A 126 -0.88 15.21 -8.00
N THR A 127 -0.06 16.07 -7.41
CA THR A 127 0.45 17.31 -8.00
C THR A 127 1.62 17.81 -7.17
N GLY A 128 2.53 18.62 -7.73
CA GLY A 128 3.55 19.31 -6.95
C GLY A 128 4.31 18.37 -6.00
N ARG A 129 4.21 18.65 -4.68
CA ARG A 129 4.79 17.84 -3.61
C ARG A 129 3.82 16.84 -2.94
N LYS A 130 2.57 16.79 -3.38
CA LYS A 130 1.52 16.04 -2.71
C LYS A 130 1.45 14.61 -3.20
N ARG A 131 1.53 13.64 -2.28
CA ARG A 131 1.57 12.21 -2.57
C ARG A 131 0.53 11.47 -1.75
N LEU A 132 -0.07 10.45 -2.35
CA LEU A 132 -0.74 9.37 -1.63
C LEU A 132 0.26 8.23 -1.46
N TYR A 133 0.32 7.66 -0.28
CA TYR A 133 1.04 6.42 0.01
C TYR A 133 0.04 5.30 0.25
N GLY A 134 0.35 4.13 -0.29
CA GLY A 134 -0.50 2.96 -0.18
C GLY A 134 0.16 1.70 -0.70
N ILE A 135 -0.53 0.58 -0.54
CA ILE A 135 -0.09 -0.70 -1.08
C ILE A 135 -0.75 -0.90 -2.44
N ARG A 136 0.05 -1.27 -3.43
CA ARG A 136 -0.44 -1.62 -4.76
C ARG A 136 -0.67 -3.12 -4.85
N ASP A 137 -1.92 -3.54 -4.97
CA ASP A 137 -2.34 -4.93 -5.06
C ASP A 137 -3.14 -5.14 -6.37
N GLY A 138 -2.43 -5.57 -7.41
CA GLY A 138 -2.97 -5.66 -8.77
C GLY A 138 -3.50 -4.30 -9.26
N ARG A 139 -4.82 -4.21 -9.49
CA ARG A 139 -5.47 -2.95 -9.89
C ARG A 139 -5.82 -2.03 -8.71
N VAL A 140 -5.81 -2.53 -7.48
CA VAL A 140 -6.28 -1.80 -6.30
C VAL A 140 -5.12 -1.03 -5.67
N PHE A 141 -5.31 0.26 -5.40
CA PHE A 141 -4.45 1.05 -4.54
C PHE A 141 -5.08 1.13 -3.15
N LYS A 142 -4.49 0.42 -2.18
CA LYS A 142 -4.91 0.39 -0.79
C LYS A 142 -4.31 1.61 -0.09
N PHE A 143 -5.08 2.67 -0.02
CA PHE A 143 -4.67 3.99 0.47
C PHE A 143 -4.41 3.95 1.98
N ILE A 144 -3.26 4.50 2.40
CA ILE A 144 -2.84 4.56 3.80
C ILE A 144 -2.77 6.03 4.26
N TRP A 145 -2.00 6.85 3.53
CA TRP A 145 -1.64 8.21 3.97
C TRP A 145 -1.63 9.22 2.83
N TYR A 146 -2.03 10.45 3.15
CA TYR A 146 -1.81 11.61 2.30
C TYR A 146 -0.70 12.50 2.89
N ASP A 147 0.36 12.66 2.11
CA ASP A 147 1.53 13.45 2.44
C ASP A 147 1.52 14.75 1.63
N ARG A 148 1.20 15.86 2.31
CA ARG A 148 1.08 17.18 1.69
C ARG A 148 2.46 17.75 1.31
N GLU A 149 3.48 17.48 2.12
CA GLU A 149 4.75 18.21 2.11
C GLU A 149 5.97 17.37 1.67
N HIS A 150 5.78 16.08 1.38
CA HIS A 150 6.83 15.10 1.06
C HIS A 150 7.67 14.65 2.25
N GLU A 151 7.04 14.48 3.41
CA GLU A 151 7.70 14.13 4.66
C GLU A 151 7.84 12.61 4.88
N VAL A 152 7.04 11.81 4.18
CA VAL A 152 7.06 10.34 4.30
C VAL A 152 8.32 9.76 3.65
N TYR A 153 8.74 10.31 2.51
CA TYR A 153 9.98 9.93 1.82
C TYR A 153 10.78 11.17 1.43
N LEU A 154 11.83 11.43 2.19
CA LEU A 154 12.75 12.54 1.92
C LEU A 154 13.68 12.13 0.77
N SER A 155 13.29 12.42 -0.48
CA SER A 155 14.27 12.45 -1.57
C SER A 155 15.30 13.52 -1.24
N SER A 156 16.60 13.24 -1.41
CA SER A 156 17.69 14.17 -1.10
C SER A 156 17.35 15.61 -1.49
N PRO A 157 17.64 16.60 -0.63
CA PRO A 157 17.44 17.99 -0.98
C PRO A 157 18.21 18.28 -2.28
N ASN A 158 17.54 18.89 -3.25
CA ASN A 158 18.21 19.44 -4.43
C ASN A 158 19.24 20.49 -4.01
#